data_AF-A0A3B9BWR5-F1
#
_entry.id   AF-A0A3B9BWR5-F1
#
_cell.length_a   1.000
_cell.length_b   1.000
_cell.length_c   1.000
_cell.angle_alpha   90.00
_cell.angle_beta   90.00
_cell.angle_gamma   90.00
#
_symmetry.space_group_name_H-M   'P 1'
#
loop_
_entity.id
_entity.type
_entity.pdbx_description
1 polymer ?
#
loop_
_entity_poly.entity_id
_entity_poly.type
_entity_poly.pdbx_seq_one_letter_code
_entity_poly.pdbx_strand_id
1 'polypeptide(L)'
;MAENTNLILNEVIIPVNEIKEVKIGNQIWMAQNLNVSRFRNGDSIPHAKSAEDWERAGKEQRPAWCYYNNEPSNESRYGKLYNWYAVNDARGLAPEGWHIPSDLEWKQLTDYIGGNVMAGKKLKSTKGWALGGNGTNESGFGGLPGGYRYDYGFFNFVELFAVWWASPTESISFAWLYYQPHNFGNAFRYFPNKAFGFSVRCVKN
;
A
#
# COMPACT_ATOMS: atom_id res chain seq x y z
N MET A 1 44.01 -2.20 35.89
CA MET A 1 42.58 -2.56 35.97
C MET A 1 41.99 -2.22 34.63
N ALA A 2 41.70 -3.24 33.83
CA ALA A 2 41.09 -3.10 32.52
C ALA A 2 39.58 -3.18 32.70
N GLU A 3 38.87 -2.07 32.53
CA GLU A 3 37.42 -2.09 32.38
C GLU A 3 37.09 -2.19 30.89
N ASN A 4 36.87 -3.43 30.46
CA ASN A 4 36.11 -3.76 29.27
C ASN A 4 34.67 -3.31 29.49
N THR A 5 34.26 -2.21 28.88
CA THR A 5 32.84 -1.90 28.75
C THR A 5 32.39 -2.28 27.35
N ASN A 6 31.77 -3.47 27.25
CA ASN A 6 31.02 -3.92 26.09
C ASN A 6 29.92 -2.91 25.78
N LEU A 7 30.08 -2.12 24.72
CA LEU A 7 28.96 -1.41 24.10
C LEU A 7 28.10 -2.46 23.37
N ILE A 8 26.97 -2.79 23.98
CA ILE A 8 25.97 -3.68 23.39
C ILE A 8 25.39 -2.96 22.16
N LEU A 9 25.81 -3.42 20.99
CA LEU A 9 25.20 -3.14 19.69
C LEU A 9 23.78 -3.72 19.69
N ASN A 10 22.78 -2.92 20.08
CA ASN A 10 21.39 -3.20 19.74
C ASN A 10 21.09 -2.68 18.33
N GLU A 11 21.82 -3.20 17.34
CA GLU A 11 21.31 -3.19 15.98
C GLU A 11 20.20 -4.26 15.93
N VAL A 12 18.96 -3.85 16.21
CA VAL A 12 17.82 -4.57 15.65
C VAL A 12 17.83 -4.26 14.16
N ILE A 13 18.70 -4.95 13.44
CA ILE A 13 18.59 -5.07 11.99
C ILE A 13 17.28 -5.83 11.79
N ILE A 14 16.19 -5.10 11.60
CA ILE A 14 14.98 -5.63 10.99
C ILE A 14 15.48 -6.30 9.73
N PRO A 15 15.28 -7.61 9.54
CA PRO A 15 15.74 -8.25 8.33
C PRO A 15 15.07 -7.50 7.19
N VAL A 16 15.88 -6.79 6.40
CA VAL A 16 15.50 -6.25 5.11
C VAL A 16 15.26 -7.48 4.25
N ASN A 17 14.10 -8.09 4.44
CA ASN A 17 13.55 -9.08 3.55
C ASN A 17 13.56 -8.38 2.20
N GLU A 18 14.49 -8.76 1.31
CA GLU A 18 14.92 -7.95 0.16
C GLU A 18 13.71 -7.29 -0.49
N ILE A 19 13.56 -5.98 -0.26
CA ILE A 19 12.46 -5.22 -0.84
C ILE A 19 12.72 -5.27 -2.34
N LYS A 20 11.85 -5.95 -3.09
CA LYS A 20 12.05 -6.05 -4.53
C LYS A 20 11.72 -4.71 -5.14
N GLU A 21 12.59 -4.25 -6.02
CA GLU A 21 12.52 -2.92 -6.61
C GLU A 21 12.16 -3.01 -8.08
N VAL A 22 11.42 -2.03 -8.57
CA VAL A 22 11.16 -1.83 -9.99
C VAL A 22 11.41 -0.36 -10.33
N LYS A 23 12.27 -0.13 -11.32
CA LYS A 23 12.53 1.22 -11.83
C LYS A 23 11.52 1.55 -12.93
N ILE A 24 10.78 2.64 -12.77
CA ILE A 24 9.81 3.12 -13.74
C ILE A 24 10.07 4.61 -13.96
N GLY A 25 10.61 4.94 -15.13
CA GLY A 25 11.15 6.26 -15.41
C GLY A 25 12.30 6.59 -14.45
N ASN A 26 12.16 7.71 -13.73
CA ASN A 26 13.15 8.16 -12.75
C ASN A 26 12.85 7.70 -11.32
N GLN A 27 11.75 6.97 -11.10
CA GLN A 27 11.31 6.55 -9.78
C GLN A 27 11.62 5.08 -9.55
N ILE A 28 11.98 4.72 -8.32
CA ILE A 28 12.15 3.33 -7.90
C ILE A 28 11.00 2.97 -6.96
N TRP A 29 10.19 2.00 -7.36
CA TRP A 29 9.00 1.56 -6.64
C TRP A 29 9.23 0.20 -5.99
N MET A 30 8.55 -0.06 -4.87
CA MET A 30 8.41 -1.42 -4.35
C MET A 30 7.60 -2.26 -5.34
N ALA A 31 8.07 -3.47 -5.66
CA ALA A 31 7.35 -4.42 -6.50
C ALA A 31 6.19 -5.12 -5.76
N GLN A 32 6.21 -5.08 -4.43
CA GLN A 32 5.14 -5.60 -3.57
C GLN A 32 4.48 -4.50 -2.74
N ASN A 33 3.29 -4.79 -2.22
CA ASN A 33 2.66 -3.93 -1.22
C ASN A 33 3.42 -3.99 0.10
N LEU A 34 3.44 -2.87 0.81
CA LEU A 34 4.04 -2.77 2.13
C LEU A 34 3.35 -3.72 3.12
N ASN A 35 4.15 -4.41 3.92
CA ASN A 35 3.66 -5.45 4.82
C ASN A 35 4.30 -5.38 6.23
N VAL A 36 4.50 -4.17 6.74
CA VAL A 36 5.05 -3.94 8.09
C VAL A 36 3.97 -4.02 9.17
N SER A 37 4.35 -4.38 10.40
CA SER A 37 3.48 -4.34 11.59
C SER A 37 4.02 -3.40 12.67
N ARG A 38 5.11 -2.70 12.36
CA ARG A 38 5.79 -1.74 13.22
C ARG A 38 6.07 -0.47 12.41
N PHE A 39 6.02 0.66 13.10
CA PHE A 39 6.56 1.91 12.58
C PHE A 39 8.09 1.85 12.53
N ARG A 40 8.70 2.81 11.84
CA ARG A 40 10.15 2.92 11.67
C ARG A 40 10.89 3.07 12.99
N ASN A 41 10.28 3.72 13.98
CA ASN A 41 10.83 3.81 15.34
C ASN A 41 10.74 2.49 16.15
N GLY A 42 10.15 1.43 15.60
CA GLY A 42 10.01 0.12 16.24
C GLY A 42 8.67 -0.11 16.96
N ASP A 43 7.86 0.94 17.16
CA ASP A 43 6.56 0.81 17.82
C ASP A 43 5.60 -0.07 17.03
N SER A 44 4.86 -0.93 17.72
CA SER A 44 3.85 -1.77 17.10
C SER A 44 2.68 -0.94 16.56
N ILE A 45 2.22 -1.27 15.36
CA ILE A 45 0.96 -0.79 14.80
C ILE A 45 -0.15 -1.77 15.24
N PRO A 46 -1.24 -1.31 15.86
CA PRO A 46 -2.35 -2.18 16.24
C PRO A 46 -2.92 -2.99 15.07
N HIS A 47 -3.05 -4.31 15.26
CA HIS A 47 -3.74 -5.20 14.32
C HIS A 47 -5.24 -5.23 14.66
N ALA A 48 -6.07 -4.73 13.74
CA ALA A 48 -7.52 -4.81 13.86
C ALA A 48 -8.03 -6.13 13.26
N LYS A 49 -8.49 -7.05 14.12
CA LYS A 49 -8.83 -8.44 13.75
C LYS A 49 -10.29 -8.64 13.40
N SER A 50 -11.15 -7.67 13.72
CA SER A 50 -12.59 -7.71 13.46
C SER A 50 -13.08 -6.38 12.88
N ALA A 51 -14.34 -6.36 12.40
CA ALA A 51 -14.98 -5.13 11.92
C ALA A 51 -15.06 -4.07 13.03
N GLU A 52 -15.40 -4.50 14.25
CA GLU A 52 -15.52 -3.66 15.43
C GLU A 52 -14.18 -3.05 15.85
N ASP A 53 -13.09 -3.82 15.78
CA ASP A 53 -11.73 -3.31 16.04
C ASP A 53 -11.36 -2.18 15.07
N TRP A 54 -11.67 -2.37 13.79
CA TRP A 54 -11.34 -1.42 12.73
C TRP A 54 -12.18 -0.14 12.84
N GLU A 55 -13.49 -0.29 13.00
CA GLU A 55 -14.41 0.84 13.19
C GLU A 55 -14.02 1.64 14.44
N ARG A 56 -13.68 0.96 15.54
CA ARG A 56 -13.20 1.58 16.78
C ARG A 56 -11.90 2.36 16.55
N ALA A 57 -10.92 1.77 15.86
CA ALA A 57 -9.68 2.47 15.50
C ALA A 57 -9.95 3.73 14.66
N GLY A 58 -10.90 3.66 13.72
CA GLY A 58 -11.34 4.80 12.93
C GLY A 58 -11.95 5.93 13.77
N LYS A 59 -12.89 5.59 14.66
CA LYS A 59 -13.56 6.54 15.58
C LYS A 59 -12.58 7.23 16.53
N GLU A 60 -11.61 6.48 17.03
CA GLU A 60 -10.61 6.95 17.99
C GLU A 60 -9.35 7.51 17.30
N GLN A 61 -9.38 7.61 15.97
CA GLN A 61 -8.30 8.17 15.15
C GLN A 61 -6.94 7.50 15.40
N ARG A 62 -6.95 6.18 15.63
CA ARG A 62 -5.74 5.40 15.91
C ARG A 62 -5.23 4.67 14.67
N PRO A 63 -3.91 4.52 14.53
CA PRO A 63 -3.34 3.71 13.47
C PRO A 63 -3.78 2.26 13.60
N ALA A 64 -4.08 1.63 12.47
CA ALA A 64 -4.42 0.22 12.41
C ALA A 64 -3.98 -0.39 11.08
N TRP A 65 -3.72 -1.71 11.13
CA TRP A 65 -3.58 -2.54 9.94
C TRP A 65 -4.41 -3.82 10.06
N CYS A 66 -4.71 -4.43 8.91
CA CYS A 66 -5.30 -5.77 8.83
C CYS A 66 -4.92 -6.44 7.51
N TYR A 67 -5.18 -7.74 7.40
CA TYR A 67 -5.24 -8.43 6.11
C TYR A 67 -6.63 -8.28 5.49
N TYR A 68 -6.75 -8.42 4.17
CA TYR A 68 -8.05 -8.47 3.53
C TYR A 68 -8.89 -9.63 4.10
N ASN A 69 -10.17 -9.40 4.38
CA ASN A 69 -11.08 -10.31 5.10
C ASN A 69 -10.61 -10.74 6.50
N ASN A 70 -9.62 -10.07 7.09
CA ASN A 70 -8.92 -10.52 8.30
C ASN A 70 -8.29 -11.92 8.18
N GLU A 71 -7.99 -12.37 6.95
CA GLU A 71 -7.43 -13.69 6.65
C GLU A 71 -5.90 -13.62 6.49
N PRO A 72 -5.09 -14.23 7.38
CA PRO A 72 -3.63 -14.18 7.28
C PRO A 72 -3.06 -14.74 5.99
N SER A 73 -3.76 -15.68 5.34
CA SER A 73 -3.36 -16.25 4.04
C SER A 73 -3.25 -15.20 2.93
N ASN A 74 -3.97 -14.07 3.05
CA ASN A 74 -3.91 -12.96 2.10
C ASN A 74 -2.62 -12.13 2.20
N GLU A 75 -1.80 -12.32 3.25
CA GLU A 75 -0.52 -11.63 3.41
C GLU A 75 0.37 -11.76 2.18
N SER A 76 0.60 -13.01 1.76
CA SER A 76 1.50 -13.33 0.65
C SER A 76 1.03 -12.78 -0.70
N ARG A 77 -0.29 -12.58 -0.86
CA ARG A 77 -0.91 -12.14 -2.11
C ARG A 77 -1.08 -10.64 -2.17
N TYR A 78 -1.63 -10.02 -1.13
CA TYR A 78 -2.05 -8.62 -1.15
C TYR A 78 -1.28 -7.72 -0.17
N GLY A 79 -0.55 -8.30 0.78
CA GLY A 79 0.03 -7.56 1.89
C GLY A 79 -1.03 -7.07 2.86
N LYS A 80 -0.71 -5.98 3.58
CA LYS A 80 -1.60 -5.38 4.58
C LYS A 80 -2.35 -4.17 4.03
N LEU A 81 -3.54 -3.96 4.57
CA LEU A 81 -4.28 -2.72 4.48
C LEU A 81 -3.98 -1.87 5.72
N TYR A 82 -3.79 -0.57 5.52
CA TYR A 82 -3.54 0.40 6.58
C TYR A 82 -4.60 1.49 6.52
N ASN A 83 -4.97 2.06 7.66
CA ASN A 83 -5.76 3.28 7.66
C ASN A 83 -4.87 4.52 7.51
N TRP A 84 -5.49 5.67 7.24
CA TRP A 84 -4.77 6.93 7.05
C TRP A 84 -3.92 7.29 8.28
N TYR A 85 -4.42 7.00 9.49
CA TYR A 85 -3.72 7.28 10.74
C TYR A 85 -2.40 6.53 10.87
N ALA A 86 -2.32 5.30 10.35
CA ALA A 86 -1.04 4.57 10.26
C ALA A 86 -0.13 5.15 9.17
N VAL A 87 -0.68 5.56 8.03
CA VAL A 87 0.10 6.09 6.90
C VAL A 87 0.75 7.44 7.22
N ASN A 88 0.04 8.32 7.94
CA ASN A 88 0.50 9.66 8.32
C ASN A 88 0.98 9.75 9.78
N ASP A 89 1.27 8.62 10.42
CA ASP A 89 1.83 8.63 11.77
C ASP A 89 3.27 9.21 11.76
N ALA A 90 3.56 10.10 12.70
CA ALA A 90 4.87 10.74 12.84
C ALA A 90 6.01 9.73 13.08
N ARG A 91 5.71 8.52 13.57
CA ARG A 91 6.67 7.43 13.77
C ARG A 91 7.15 6.79 12.46
N GLY A 92 6.49 7.08 11.34
CA GLY A 92 6.86 6.67 9.99
C GLY A 92 6.46 5.23 9.65
N LEU A 93 5.56 5.08 8.66
CA LEU A 93 5.13 3.75 8.19
C LEU A 93 6.12 3.10 7.21
N ALA A 94 6.69 3.88 6.31
CA ALA A 94 7.59 3.37 5.28
C ALA A 94 8.95 2.96 5.88
N PRO A 95 9.60 1.89 5.38
CA PRO A 95 10.95 1.52 5.80
C PRO A 95 11.98 2.64 5.56
N GLU A 96 13.15 2.53 6.17
CA GLU A 96 14.25 3.46 5.96
C GLU A 96 14.64 3.54 4.47
N GLY A 97 14.93 4.73 3.97
CA GLY A 97 15.22 4.97 2.55
C GLY A 97 14.02 4.89 1.60
N TRP A 98 12.81 4.67 2.11
CA TRP A 98 11.55 4.68 1.35
C TRP A 98 10.57 5.70 1.92
N HIS A 99 9.65 6.19 1.09
CA HIS A 99 8.55 7.04 1.52
C HIS A 99 7.20 6.64 0.89
N ILE A 100 6.13 7.10 1.52
CA ILE A 100 4.77 6.98 0.97
C ILE A 100 4.69 7.92 -0.23
N PRO A 101 4.33 7.41 -1.42
CA PRO A 101 4.31 8.21 -2.64
C PRO A 101 3.35 9.39 -2.52
N SER A 102 3.75 10.51 -3.09
CA SER A 102 2.87 11.66 -3.24
C SER A 102 1.97 11.56 -4.47
N ASP A 103 0.92 12.38 -4.49
CA ASP A 103 0.08 12.54 -5.67
C ASP A 103 0.89 12.88 -6.92
N LEU A 104 1.93 13.72 -6.75
CA LEU A 104 2.82 14.11 -7.84
C LEU A 104 3.64 12.93 -8.35
N GLU A 105 4.14 12.09 -7.45
CA GLU A 105 4.93 10.90 -7.82
C GLU A 105 4.09 9.83 -8.50
N TRP A 106 2.84 9.66 -8.07
CA TRP A 106 1.91 8.81 -8.81
C TRP A 106 1.58 9.41 -10.19
N LYS A 107 1.39 10.73 -10.28
CA LYS A 107 1.17 11.39 -11.57
C LYS A 107 2.38 11.24 -12.51
N GLN A 108 3.59 11.40 -11.99
CA GLN A 108 4.83 11.17 -12.75
C GLN A 108 4.90 9.73 -13.27
N LEU A 109 4.54 8.75 -12.44
CA LEU A 109 4.43 7.36 -12.85
C LEU A 109 3.43 7.16 -14.00
N THR A 110 2.21 7.71 -13.88
CA THR A 110 1.18 7.52 -14.91
C THR A 110 1.51 8.28 -16.19
N ASP A 111 2.03 9.50 -16.10
CA ASP A 111 2.49 10.29 -17.25
C ASP A 111 3.60 9.55 -18.01
N TYR A 112 4.61 9.01 -17.31
CA TYR A 112 5.70 8.25 -17.91
C TYR A 112 5.21 7.03 -18.70
N ILE A 113 4.14 6.39 -18.24
CA ILE A 113 3.56 5.19 -18.87
C ILE A 113 2.67 5.54 -20.08
N GLY A 114 2.39 6.82 -20.31
CA GLY A 114 1.55 7.31 -21.41
C GLY A 114 0.16 7.74 -20.97
N GLY A 115 0.01 8.16 -19.71
CA GLY A 115 -1.24 8.66 -19.12
C GLY A 115 -2.12 7.58 -18.49
N ASN A 116 -3.20 8.01 -17.85
CA ASN A 116 -4.04 7.16 -16.98
C ASN A 116 -4.63 5.93 -17.70
N VAL A 117 -5.04 6.07 -18.96
CA VAL A 117 -5.60 4.95 -19.75
C VAL A 117 -4.56 3.84 -19.94
N MET A 118 -3.33 4.21 -20.33
CA MET A 118 -2.25 3.25 -20.56
C MET A 118 -1.75 2.65 -19.25
N ALA A 119 -1.61 3.49 -18.23
CA ALA A 119 -1.21 3.09 -16.88
C ALA A 119 -2.15 2.02 -16.32
N GLY A 120 -3.45 2.15 -16.59
CA GLY A 120 -4.49 1.18 -16.28
C GLY A 120 -4.25 -0.26 -16.70
N LYS A 121 -3.59 -0.44 -17.84
CA LYS A 121 -3.26 -1.76 -18.39
C LYS A 121 -1.84 -2.17 -18.04
N LYS A 122 -0.89 -1.25 -18.11
CA LYS A 122 0.55 -1.54 -17.97
C LYS A 122 1.05 -1.69 -16.53
N LEU A 123 0.33 -1.14 -15.54
CA LEU A 123 0.67 -1.27 -14.12
C LEU A 123 0.03 -2.48 -13.45
N LYS A 124 -1.14 -2.92 -13.94
CA LYS A 124 -1.83 -4.09 -13.40
C LYS A 124 -1.03 -5.37 -13.63
N SER A 125 -1.11 -6.29 -12.67
CA SER A 125 -0.59 -7.65 -12.80
C SER A 125 -1.23 -8.39 -13.99
N THR A 126 -0.51 -9.36 -14.54
CA THR A 126 -0.99 -10.23 -15.63
C THR A 126 -2.01 -11.28 -15.19
N LYS A 127 -2.24 -11.41 -13.88
CA LYS A 127 -3.15 -12.39 -13.28
C LYS A 127 -3.82 -11.84 -12.02
N GLY A 128 -4.91 -12.48 -11.61
CA GLY A 128 -5.61 -12.23 -10.35
C GLY A 128 -6.75 -11.22 -10.43
N TRP A 129 -6.95 -10.58 -11.59
CA TRP A 129 -8.12 -9.74 -11.86
C TRP A 129 -9.25 -10.58 -12.43
N ALA A 130 -10.44 -10.43 -11.86
CA ALA A 130 -11.65 -11.08 -12.34
C ALA A 130 -12.10 -10.48 -13.69
N LEU A 131 -13.04 -11.17 -14.35
CA LEU A 131 -13.72 -10.69 -15.56
C LEU A 131 -12.77 -10.32 -16.72
N GLY A 132 -11.62 -10.99 -16.82
CA GLY A 132 -10.61 -10.69 -17.85
C GLY A 132 -9.90 -9.35 -17.64
N GLY A 133 -10.00 -8.74 -16.46
CA GLY A 133 -9.45 -7.41 -16.16
C GLY A 133 -7.93 -7.35 -15.95
N ASN A 134 -7.19 -8.40 -16.32
CA ASN A 134 -5.75 -8.48 -16.15
C ASN A 134 -5.02 -7.42 -16.99
N GLY A 135 -3.91 -6.92 -16.45
CA GLY A 135 -3.00 -6.03 -17.17
C GLY A 135 -1.97 -6.76 -18.02
N THR A 136 -1.09 -5.99 -18.63
CA THR A 136 0.10 -6.52 -19.31
C THR A 136 1.32 -6.54 -18.40
N ASN A 137 1.30 -5.76 -17.32
CA ASN A 137 2.43 -5.55 -16.41
C ASN A 137 3.75 -5.15 -17.11
N GLU A 138 3.69 -4.49 -18.27
CA GLU A 138 4.89 -4.04 -19.00
C GLU A 138 5.79 -3.12 -18.18
N SER A 139 5.24 -2.44 -17.18
CA SER A 139 5.98 -1.59 -16.25
C SER A 139 6.77 -2.36 -15.19
N GLY A 140 6.48 -3.65 -14.97
CA GLY A 140 7.00 -4.43 -13.86
C GLY A 140 6.37 -4.11 -12.49
N PHE A 141 5.45 -3.15 -12.40
CA PHE A 141 4.84 -2.71 -11.15
C PHE A 141 4.04 -3.80 -10.44
N GLY A 142 3.24 -4.59 -11.17
CA GLY A 142 2.55 -5.75 -10.63
C GLY A 142 1.38 -5.42 -9.70
N GLY A 143 0.55 -4.43 -10.05
CA GLY A 143 -0.60 -4.02 -9.26
C GLY A 143 -1.64 -5.13 -9.14
N LEU A 144 -1.78 -5.71 -7.94
CA LEU A 144 -2.73 -6.77 -7.63
C LEU A 144 -4.05 -6.18 -7.10
N PRO A 145 -5.20 -6.78 -7.46
CA PRO A 145 -6.52 -6.30 -7.06
C PRO A 145 -6.88 -6.77 -5.65
N GLY A 146 -6.25 -6.15 -4.65
CA GLY A 146 -6.44 -6.49 -3.24
C GLY A 146 -7.71 -5.97 -2.61
N GLY A 147 -8.54 -5.21 -3.34
CA GLY A 147 -9.71 -4.55 -2.78
C GLY A 147 -9.34 -3.55 -1.69
N TYR A 148 -10.28 -3.28 -0.80
CA TYR A 148 -10.07 -2.39 0.34
C TYR A 148 -11.03 -2.70 1.49
N ARG A 149 -10.83 -1.97 2.59
CA ARG A 149 -11.69 -2.02 3.78
C ARG A 149 -12.41 -0.68 3.98
N TYR A 150 -13.69 -0.73 4.26
CA TYR A 150 -14.49 0.44 4.64
C TYR A 150 -14.19 0.87 6.08
N ASP A 151 -14.52 2.12 6.39
CA ASP A 151 -14.48 2.70 7.73
C ASP A 151 -15.36 1.95 8.75
N TYR A 152 -16.51 1.43 8.32
CA TYR A 152 -17.38 0.57 9.13
C TYR A 152 -16.96 -0.91 9.14
N GLY A 153 -15.73 -1.21 8.72
CA GLY A 153 -15.06 -2.49 8.99
C GLY A 153 -15.24 -3.61 7.96
N PHE A 154 -16.14 -3.46 6.98
CA PHE A 154 -16.37 -4.44 5.91
C PHE A 154 -15.34 -4.34 4.77
N PHE A 155 -15.14 -5.44 4.05
CA PHE A 155 -14.23 -5.54 2.92
C PHE A 155 -14.99 -5.59 1.60
N ASN A 156 -14.40 -5.07 0.52
CA ASN A 156 -15.02 -5.15 -0.80
C ASN A 156 -13.98 -5.06 -1.94
N PHE A 157 -14.43 -5.42 -3.15
CA PHE A 157 -13.75 -5.22 -4.43
C PHE A 157 -12.41 -5.93 -4.62
N VAL A 158 -12.11 -6.98 -3.83
CA VAL A 158 -11.03 -7.90 -4.17
C VAL A 158 -11.24 -8.48 -5.57
N GLU A 159 -10.15 -8.70 -6.28
CA GLU A 159 -10.12 -9.15 -7.69
C GLU A 159 -10.69 -8.16 -8.71
N LEU A 160 -11.24 -7.03 -8.27
CA LEU A 160 -11.81 -5.99 -9.14
C LEU A 160 -11.10 -4.65 -9.04
N PHE A 161 -10.55 -4.30 -7.87
CA PHE A 161 -9.94 -3.01 -7.58
C PHE A 161 -8.57 -3.21 -6.95
N ALA A 162 -7.63 -2.36 -7.35
CA ALA A 162 -6.37 -2.17 -6.65
C ALA A 162 -6.26 -0.70 -6.24
N VAL A 163 -6.07 -0.46 -4.95
CA VAL A 163 -6.11 0.88 -4.36
C VAL A 163 -4.95 1.09 -3.39
N TRP A 164 -4.23 2.20 -3.56
CA TRP A 164 -3.12 2.59 -2.67
C TRP A 164 -3.26 4.01 -2.16
N TRP A 165 -2.75 4.25 -0.95
CA TRP A 165 -2.59 5.58 -0.38
C TRP A 165 -1.56 6.45 -1.08
N ALA A 166 -1.74 7.78 -0.96
CA ALA A 166 -0.76 8.82 -1.25
C ALA A 166 -0.58 9.78 -0.05
N SER A 167 0.54 10.50 0.01
CA SER A 167 0.91 11.51 1.03
C SER A 167 1.19 12.89 0.39
N PRO A 168 1.12 14.07 1.04
CA PRO A 168 0.73 14.36 2.41
C PRO A 168 -0.72 14.90 2.56
N THR A 169 -1.60 14.70 1.58
CA THR A 169 -2.93 15.32 1.57
C THR A 169 -4.06 14.40 2.03
N GLU A 170 -5.20 14.99 2.39
CA GLU A 170 -6.47 14.34 2.80
C GLU A 170 -7.15 13.51 1.68
N SER A 171 -6.39 13.11 0.65
CA SER A 171 -6.74 12.35 -0.55
C SER A 171 -5.40 12.03 -1.24
N ILE A 172 -5.11 10.86 -1.82
CA ILE A 172 -5.84 10.13 -2.86
C ILE A 172 -5.63 8.62 -2.72
N SER A 173 -6.68 7.86 -3.05
CA SER A 173 -6.64 6.45 -3.45
C SER A 173 -6.38 6.33 -4.96
N PHE A 174 -5.22 5.84 -5.41
CA PHE A 174 -5.06 5.46 -6.84
C PHE A 174 -5.78 4.13 -7.06
N ALA A 175 -7.03 4.21 -7.54
CA ALA A 175 -7.83 3.04 -7.84
C ALA A 175 -7.70 2.68 -9.32
N TRP A 176 -7.20 1.48 -9.63
CA TRP A 176 -7.34 0.91 -10.97
C TRP A 176 -8.62 0.09 -11.02
N LEU A 177 -9.54 0.51 -11.88
CA LEU A 177 -10.84 -0.15 -12.04
C LEU A 177 -10.81 -1.21 -13.14
N TYR A 178 -11.71 -2.17 -13.03
CA TYR A 178 -12.32 -2.83 -14.18
C TYR A 178 -13.78 -2.36 -14.29
N TYR A 179 -14.21 -1.86 -15.45
CA TYR A 179 -15.63 -1.72 -15.77
C TYR A 179 -15.90 -1.86 -17.28
N GLN A 180 -16.15 -3.10 -17.73
CA GLN A 180 -16.84 -3.45 -18.99
C GLN A 180 -16.15 -2.98 -20.31
N PRO A 181 -16.48 -3.54 -21.50
CA PRO A 181 -15.53 -3.72 -22.61
C PRO A 181 -15.09 -2.44 -23.36
N HIS A 182 -15.61 -1.27 -22.98
CA HIS A 182 -15.30 0.00 -23.63
C HIS A 182 -14.75 1.09 -22.69
N ASN A 183 -14.55 0.81 -21.41
CA ASN A 183 -13.95 1.78 -20.47
C ASN A 183 -12.72 1.16 -19.78
N PHE A 184 -11.56 1.51 -20.33
CA PHE A 184 -10.25 1.07 -19.84
C PHE A 184 -10.01 1.54 -18.40
N GLY A 185 -9.20 0.76 -17.67
CA GLY A 185 -8.94 0.90 -16.24
C GLY A 185 -8.21 2.20 -15.87
N ASN A 186 -8.90 3.31 -15.92
CA ASN A 186 -8.35 4.60 -15.56
C ASN A 186 -7.88 4.59 -14.09
N ALA A 187 -6.74 5.25 -13.84
CA ALA A 187 -6.40 5.72 -12.50
C ALA A 187 -7.37 6.85 -12.14
N PHE A 188 -8.10 6.69 -11.03
CA PHE A 188 -8.99 7.74 -10.52
C PHE A 188 -8.52 8.27 -9.18
N ARG A 189 -8.90 9.51 -8.89
CA ARG A 189 -8.73 10.20 -7.61
C ARG A 189 -10.03 10.10 -6.81
N TYR A 190 -9.95 9.75 -5.52
CA TYR A 190 -11.08 9.76 -4.59
C TYR A 190 -10.68 10.35 -3.22
N PHE A 191 -11.67 10.86 -2.48
CA PHE A 191 -11.56 11.41 -1.12
C PHE A 191 -12.19 10.45 -0.10
N PRO A 192 -11.50 9.37 0.28
CA PRO A 192 -12.04 8.39 1.23
C PRO A 192 -12.03 8.94 2.66
N ASN A 193 -12.95 8.44 3.47
CA ASN A 193 -12.85 8.61 4.93
C ASN A 193 -11.47 8.09 5.39
N LYS A 194 -10.79 8.85 6.26
CA LYS A 194 -9.47 8.52 6.85
C LYS A 194 -9.43 7.13 7.53
N ALA A 195 -10.60 6.61 7.93
CA ALA A 195 -10.76 5.29 8.50
C ALA A 195 -10.85 4.13 7.48
N PHE A 196 -10.85 4.37 6.17
CA PHE A 196 -10.75 3.28 5.18
C PHE A 196 -9.41 2.57 5.29
N GLY A 197 -9.32 1.34 4.78
CA GLY A 197 -8.11 0.56 4.70
C GLY A 197 -7.69 0.31 3.26
N PHE A 198 -6.56 0.90 2.86
CA PHE A 198 -5.96 0.66 1.54
C PHE A 198 -4.56 0.08 1.66
N SER A 199 -4.09 -0.50 0.55
CA SER A 199 -2.71 -0.93 0.43
C SER A 199 -1.76 0.27 0.43
N VAL A 200 -0.48 0.02 0.68
CA VAL A 200 0.59 1.01 0.54
C VAL A 200 1.66 0.44 -0.39
N ARG A 201 2.20 1.26 -1.27
CA ARG A 201 3.35 0.91 -2.10
C ARG A 201 4.33 2.07 -2.07
N CYS A 202 5.50 1.85 -1.49
CA CYS A 202 6.46 2.92 -1.29
C CYS A 202 7.27 3.18 -2.55
N VAL A 203 7.82 4.39 -2.61
CA VAL A 203 8.71 4.85 -3.67
C VAL A 203 9.97 5.44 -3.02
N LYS A 204 11.06 5.51 -3.77
CA LYS A 204 12.27 6.28 -3.46
C LYS A 204 12.80 6.89 -4.77
N ASN A 205 13.46 8.03 -4.64
CA ASN A 205 14.05 8.78 -5.76
C ASN A 205 15.56 8.88 -5.56
#